data_AF-A0A2V9K7S3-F1
#
_entry.id   AF-A0A2V9K7S3-F1
#
_cell.length_a   1.000
_cell.length_b   1.000
_cell.length_c   1.000
_cell.angle_alpha   90.00
_cell.angle_beta   90.00
_cell.angle_gamma   90.00
#
_symmetry.space_group_name_H-M   'P 1'
#
loop_
_entity.id
_entity.type
_entity.pdbx_description
1 polymer ?
#
loop_
_entity_poly.entity_id
_entity_poly.type
_entity_poly.pdbx_seq_one_letter_code
_entity_poly.pdbx_strand_id
1 'polypeptide(L)'
;MHANSATVASSPRPAQPEALSTSLRATVRGKFLWVGEEKFYIRGVTYGPFHPDPNGVSYPQPRVVEQDFAAIAANGLNTVRTYDVPPRWLLDLAEERGLRVMVGLQVEQRASFLDDAKVARQIKELVRSKVRA
;
A
#
# COMPACT_ATOMS: atom_id res chain seq x y z
N MET A 1 -26.07 48.46 14.27
CA MET A 1 -25.81 47.01 14.28
C MET A 1 -25.36 46.62 12.88
N HIS A 2 -24.05 46.50 12.64
CA HIS A 2 -23.50 46.13 11.33
C HIS A 2 -23.14 44.65 11.35
N ALA A 3 -23.90 43.81 10.64
CA ALA A 3 -23.59 42.39 10.46
C ALA A 3 -22.61 42.24 9.29
N ASN A 4 -21.37 41.86 9.59
CA ASN A 4 -20.35 41.56 8.60
C ASN A 4 -20.51 40.09 8.17
N SER A 5 -21.14 39.86 7.02
CA SER A 5 -21.23 38.53 6.42
C SER A 5 -19.94 38.25 5.66
N ALA A 6 -19.00 37.56 6.30
CA ALA A 6 -17.82 37.04 5.63
C ALA A 6 -18.18 35.73 4.91
N THR A 7 -18.32 35.80 3.59
CA THR A 7 -18.36 34.64 2.71
C THR A 7 -17.06 33.86 2.86
N VAL A 8 -17.14 32.67 3.47
CA VAL A 8 -16.00 31.74 3.55
C VAL A 8 -15.76 31.20 2.14
N ALA A 9 -14.74 31.71 1.45
CA ALA A 9 -14.29 31.18 0.19
C ALA A 9 -13.84 29.72 0.40
N SER A 10 -14.54 28.79 -0.24
CA SER A 10 -14.16 27.37 -0.24
C SER A 10 -12.77 27.24 -0.85
N SER A 11 -11.82 26.75 -0.06
CA SER A 11 -10.47 26.45 -0.53
C SER A 11 -10.56 25.48 -1.71
N PRO A 12 -9.76 25.66 -2.78
CA PRO A 12 -9.75 24.72 -3.89
C PRO A 12 -9.35 23.35 -3.33
N ARG A 13 -10.20 22.34 -3.57
CA ARG A 13 -9.87 20.95 -3.29
C ARG A 13 -8.52 20.68 -3.97
N PRO A 14 -7.48 20.21 -3.26
CA PRO A 14 -6.21 19.88 -3.90
C PRO A 14 -6.53 18.98 -5.09
N ALA A 15 -6.02 19.35 -6.27
CA ALA A 15 -6.23 18.59 -7.49
C ALA A 15 -6.02 17.11 -7.15
N GLN A 16 -7.01 16.27 -7.47
CA GLN A 16 -6.85 14.83 -7.33
C GLN A 16 -5.58 14.50 -8.13
N PRO A 17 -4.53 13.99 -7.47
CA PRO A 17 -3.31 13.71 -8.20
C PRO A 17 -3.68 12.73 -9.29
N GLU A 18 -3.35 13.09 -10.53
CA GLU A 18 -3.46 12.16 -11.65
C GLU A 18 -2.87 10.84 -11.18
N ALA A 19 -3.66 9.77 -11.28
CA ALA A 19 -3.28 8.47 -10.76
C ALA A 19 -2.00 8.05 -11.47
N LEU A 20 -0.86 8.22 -10.80
CA LEU A 20 0.44 7.82 -11.29
C LEU A 20 0.36 6.37 -11.73
N SER A 21 0.72 6.11 -13.00
CA SER A 21 0.66 4.77 -13.58
C SER A 21 1.28 3.75 -12.61
N THR A 22 0.45 2.85 -12.11
CA THR A 22 0.84 1.72 -11.25
C THR A 22 1.78 0.76 -11.99
N SER A 23 1.68 0.74 -13.32
CA SER A 23 2.48 -0.08 -14.24
C SER A 23 3.95 0.36 -14.34
N LEU A 24 4.26 1.62 -14.02
CA LEU A 24 5.64 2.11 -14.00
C LEU A 24 6.38 1.63 -12.74
N ARG A 25 7.63 1.21 -12.92
CA ARG A 25 8.49 0.79 -11.81
C ARG A 25 8.89 1.99 -10.94
N ALA A 26 8.70 1.87 -9.63
CA ALA A 26 9.23 2.85 -8.69
C ALA A 26 10.76 2.78 -8.62
N THR A 27 11.42 3.93 -8.59
CA THR A 27 12.88 4.07 -8.53
C THR A 27 13.29 4.99 -7.39
N VAL A 28 14.54 4.86 -6.95
CA VAL A 28 15.14 5.74 -5.94
C VAL A 28 16.00 6.78 -6.66
N ARG A 29 15.75 8.08 -6.41
CA ARG A 29 16.64 9.17 -6.82
C ARG A 29 17.02 9.96 -5.58
N GLY A 30 18.27 9.80 -5.12
CA GLY A 30 18.72 10.32 -3.83
C GLY A 30 17.93 9.70 -2.68
N LYS A 31 17.27 10.54 -1.86
CA LYS A 31 16.44 10.10 -0.72
C LYS A 31 14.95 9.94 -1.04
N PHE A 32 14.56 10.07 -2.30
CA PHE A 32 13.16 10.13 -2.70
C PHE A 32 12.79 8.98 -3.65
N LEU A 33 11.51 8.59 -3.61
CA LEU A 33 10.91 7.65 -4.53
C LEU A 33 10.34 8.39 -5.73
N TRP A 34 10.43 7.77 -6.91
CA TRP A 34 9.97 8.31 -8.18
C TRP A 34 9.24 7.24 -8.99
N VAL A 35 8.20 7.66 -9.71
CA VAL A 35 7.45 6.83 -10.66
C VAL A 35 7.44 7.60 -11.98
N GLY A 36 8.12 7.06 -13.00
CA GLY A 36 8.43 7.84 -14.20
C GLY A 36 9.25 9.08 -13.84
N GLU A 37 8.79 10.25 -14.29
CA GLU A 37 9.41 11.56 -14.00
C GLU A 37 8.76 12.30 -12.83
N GLU A 38 7.87 11.64 -12.09
CA GLU A 38 7.19 12.25 -10.95
C GLU A 38 7.72 11.73 -9.63
N LYS A 39 7.92 12.67 -8.70
CA LYS A 39 8.29 12.33 -7.33
C LYS A 39 7.09 11.71 -6.61
N PHE A 40 7.27 10.49 -6.15
CA PHE A 40 6.23 9.71 -5.50
C PHE A 40 6.24 9.92 -3.98
N TYR A 41 5.23 10.63 -3.48
CA TYR A 41 4.96 10.77 -2.05
C TYR A 41 3.97 9.68 -1.61
N ILE A 42 4.42 8.79 -0.74
CA ILE A 42 3.56 7.75 -0.16
C ILE A 42 2.56 8.39 0.79
N ARG A 43 1.27 8.24 0.48
CA ARG A 43 0.15 8.53 1.38
C ARG A 43 -0.52 7.20 1.65
N GLY A 44 0.09 6.47 2.58
CA GLY A 44 -0.18 5.05 2.80
C GLY A 44 -1.09 4.78 3.99
N VAL A 45 -1.86 3.69 3.91
CA VAL A 45 -2.59 3.11 5.03
C VAL A 45 -2.23 1.62 5.18
N THR A 46 -2.24 1.11 6.41
CA THR A 46 -2.09 -0.32 6.69
C THR A 46 -3.40 -1.06 6.47
N TYR A 47 -3.35 -2.20 5.79
CA TYR A 47 -4.52 -3.02 5.50
C TYR A 47 -4.32 -4.43 6.07
N GLY A 48 -4.95 -4.69 7.23
CA GLY A 48 -4.80 -5.91 8.03
C GLY A 48 -3.85 -5.76 9.22
N PRO A 49 -3.47 -6.88 9.87
CA PRO A 49 -3.91 -8.25 9.57
C PRO A 49 -5.38 -8.47 9.91
N PHE A 50 -6.07 -9.27 9.10
CA PHE A 50 -7.46 -9.67 9.35
C PHE A 50 -7.51 -11.12 9.86
N HIS A 51 -8.64 -11.50 10.46
CA HIS A 51 -8.88 -12.90 10.81
C HIS A 51 -8.92 -13.75 9.53
N PRO A 52 -8.20 -14.88 9.47
CA PRO A 52 -8.24 -15.77 8.31
C PRO A 52 -9.62 -16.36 8.10
N ASP A 53 -10.01 -16.51 6.83
CA ASP A 53 -11.16 -17.31 6.45
C ASP A 53 -10.87 -18.83 6.61
N PRO A 54 -11.87 -19.72 6.39
CA PRO A 54 -11.64 -21.16 6.44
C PRO A 54 -10.58 -21.70 5.45
N ASN A 55 -10.23 -20.93 4.41
CA ASN A 55 -9.19 -21.27 3.43
C ASN A 55 -7.81 -20.71 3.84
N GLY A 56 -7.69 -20.07 5.01
CA GLY A 56 -6.46 -19.47 5.50
C GLY A 56 -6.13 -18.10 4.90
N VAL A 57 -7.06 -17.48 4.16
CA VAL A 57 -6.86 -16.15 3.57
C VAL A 57 -7.21 -15.09 4.60
N SER A 58 -6.21 -14.33 5.03
CA SER A 58 -6.34 -13.25 6.02
C SER A 58 -6.76 -11.91 5.41
N TYR A 59 -7.77 -11.93 4.53
CA TYR A 59 -8.37 -10.72 3.95
C TYR A 59 -9.90 -10.86 3.86
N PRO A 60 -10.64 -9.75 3.92
CA PRO A 60 -12.07 -9.74 3.65
C PRO A 60 -12.40 -10.29 2.25
N GLN A 61 -13.67 -10.61 2.03
CA GLN A 61 -14.18 -11.01 0.73
C GLN A 61 -13.83 -9.97 -0.35
N PRO A 62 -13.52 -10.36 -1.60
CA PRO A 62 -13.04 -9.44 -2.64
C PRO A 62 -13.93 -8.19 -2.84
N ARG A 63 -15.25 -8.34 -2.75
CA ARG A 63 -16.20 -7.20 -2.86
C ARG A 63 -16.02 -6.16 -1.75
N VAL A 64 -15.66 -6.58 -0.54
CA VAL A 64 -15.39 -5.67 0.58
C VAL A 64 -14.06 -4.95 0.33
N VAL A 65 -13.02 -5.69 -0.08
CA VAL A 65 -11.71 -5.10 -0.40
C VAL A 65 -11.82 -4.08 -1.53
N GLU A 66 -12.63 -4.36 -2.56
CA GLU A 66 -12.89 -3.42 -3.64
C GLU A 66 -13.49 -2.09 -3.15
N GLN A 67 -14.49 -2.17 -2.25
CA GLN A 67 -15.12 -1.01 -1.64
C GLN A 67 -14.15 -0.24 -0.74
N ASP A 68 -13.35 -0.95 0.06
CA ASP A 68 -12.33 -0.35 0.91
C ASP A 68 -11.28 0.40 0.07
N PHE A 69 -10.78 -0.22 -1.01
CA PHE A 69 -9.79 0.39 -1.88
C PHE A 69 -10.34 1.60 -2.63
N ALA A 70 -11.61 1.53 -3.07
CA ALA A 70 -12.30 2.69 -3.64
C ALA A 70 -12.39 3.84 -2.63
N ALA A 71 -12.73 3.56 -1.38
CA ALA A 71 -12.79 4.56 -0.32
C ALA A 71 -11.40 5.15 0.00
N ILE A 72 -10.37 4.30 0.08
CA ILE A 72 -8.98 4.71 0.31
C ILE A 72 -8.51 5.68 -0.80
N ALA A 73 -8.71 5.31 -2.07
CA ALA A 73 -8.36 6.15 -3.21
C ALA A 73 -9.17 7.46 -3.23
N ALA A 74 -10.48 7.40 -2.95
CA ALA A 74 -11.35 8.58 -2.90
C ALA A 74 -10.94 9.58 -1.80
N ASN A 75 -10.31 9.12 -0.72
CA ASN A 75 -9.74 9.96 0.34
C ASN A 75 -8.32 10.47 0.02
N GLY A 76 -7.83 10.25 -1.21
CA GLY A 76 -6.53 10.75 -1.68
C GLY A 76 -5.33 9.95 -1.19
N LEU A 77 -5.54 8.78 -0.59
CA LEU A 77 -4.46 7.83 -0.31
C LEU A 77 -4.06 7.13 -1.60
N ASN A 78 -2.79 6.71 -1.70
CA ASN A 78 -2.23 6.12 -2.93
C ASN A 78 -1.46 4.82 -2.70
N THR A 79 -1.36 4.37 -1.45
CA THR A 79 -0.59 3.18 -1.08
C THR A 79 -1.31 2.40 0.00
N VAL A 80 -1.30 1.07 -0.10
CA VAL A 80 -1.68 0.17 0.99
C VAL A 80 -0.48 -0.66 1.41
N ARG A 81 -0.29 -0.85 2.71
CA ARG A 81 0.72 -1.75 3.26
C ARG A 81 0.04 -3.01 3.78
N THR A 82 0.44 -4.16 3.27
CA THR A 82 0.04 -5.47 3.80
C THR A 82 1.09 -6.01 4.75
N TYR A 83 0.68 -6.95 5.60
CA TYR A 83 1.59 -7.58 6.56
C TYR A 83 2.19 -8.88 6.02
N ASP A 84 1.48 -9.59 5.15
CA ASP A 84 1.98 -10.77 4.45
C ASP A 84 1.76 -10.62 2.93
N VAL A 85 2.24 -11.59 2.16
CA VAL A 85 2.03 -11.69 0.71
C VAL A 85 0.53 -11.75 0.44
N PRO A 86 -0.06 -10.72 -0.21
CA PRO A 86 -1.48 -10.74 -0.52
C PRO A 86 -1.75 -11.71 -1.68
N PRO A 87 -2.96 -12.26 -1.77
CA PRO A 87 -3.37 -13.00 -2.95
C PRO A 87 -3.40 -12.10 -4.19
N ARG A 88 -3.16 -12.67 -5.38
CA ARG A 88 -3.07 -11.91 -6.63
C ARG A 88 -4.28 -11.03 -6.92
N TRP A 89 -5.49 -11.52 -6.64
CA TRP A 89 -6.72 -10.75 -6.86
C TRP A 89 -6.75 -9.44 -6.07
N LEU A 90 -6.07 -9.36 -4.92
CA LEU A 90 -5.98 -8.12 -4.15
C LEU A 90 -5.06 -7.12 -4.84
N LEU A 91 -3.98 -7.60 -5.47
CA LEU A 91 -3.08 -6.76 -6.27
C LEU A 91 -3.78 -6.23 -7.52
N ASP A 92 -4.59 -7.06 -8.18
CA ASP A 92 -5.39 -6.66 -9.33
C ASP A 92 -6.38 -5.54 -8.95
N LEU A 93 -7.10 -5.69 -7.82
CA LEU A 93 -7.98 -4.65 -7.28
C LEU A 93 -7.23 -3.37 -6.89
N ALA A 94 -6.01 -3.48 -6.34
CA ALA A 94 -5.20 -2.31 -6.02
C ALA A 94 -4.82 -1.54 -7.29
N GLU A 95 -4.40 -2.25 -8.35
CA GLU A 95 -4.08 -1.66 -9.65
C GLU A 95 -5.28 -0.95 -10.26
N GLU A 96 -6.46 -1.58 -10.27
CA GLU A 96 -7.72 -0.99 -10.77
C GLU A 96 -8.13 0.31 -10.04
N ARG A 97 -7.73 0.46 -8.77
CA ARG A 97 -7.98 1.66 -7.96
C ARG A 97 -6.81 2.64 -7.93
N GLY A 98 -5.75 2.41 -8.72
CA GLY A 98 -4.58 3.27 -8.77
C GLY A 98 -3.75 3.26 -7.48
N LEU A 99 -3.88 2.22 -6.67
CA LEU A 99 -3.14 2.05 -5.42
C LEU A 99 -1.88 1.22 -5.65
N ARG A 100 -0.78 1.64 -5.02
CA ARG A 100 0.44 0.82 -4.93
C ARG A 100 0.41 -0.02 -3.66
N VAL A 101 0.99 -1.21 -3.71
CA VAL A 101 1.04 -2.13 -2.56
C VAL A 101 2.47 -2.25 -2.02
N MET A 102 2.64 -1.94 -0.73
CA MET A 102 3.85 -2.25 0.03
C MET A 102 3.65 -3.60 0.71
N VAL A 103 4.23 -4.65 0.13
CA VAL A 103 4.09 -6.03 0.64
C VAL A 103 5.04 -6.28 1.81
N GLY A 104 4.49 -6.46 2.99
CA GLY A 104 5.20 -7.01 4.15
C GLY A 104 5.38 -8.53 4.04
N LEU A 105 6.44 -9.07 4.65
CA LEU A 105 6.74 -10.51 4.61
C LEU A 105 6.76 -11.18 6.00
N GLN A 106 6.52 -10.42 7.07
CA GLN A 106 6.65 -10.83 8.48
C GLN A 106 8.00 -11.47 8.87
N VAL A 107 9.05 -11.24 8.08
CA VAL A 107 10.40 -11.79 8.36
C VAL A 107 11.01 -11.21 9.64
N GLU A 108 10.52 -10.06 10.08
CA GLU A 108 10.88 -9.39 11.33
C GLU A 108 10.69 -10.27 12.57
N GLN A 109 9.74 -11.23 12.56
CA GLN A 109 9.54 -12.15 13.68
C GLN A 109 10.74 -13.10 13.92
N ARG A 110 11.65 -13.22 12.94
CA ARG A 110 12.87 -14.03 13.02
C ARG A 110 14.15 -13.19 12.98
N ALA A 111 14.03 -11.86 12.96
CA ALA A 111 15.16 -10.95 12.72
C ALA A 111 16.12 -10.81 13.92
N SER A 112 15.74 -11.26 15.12
CA SER A 112 16.62 -11.27 16.31
C SER A 112 17.86 -12.16 16.16
N PHE A 113 17.98 -12.92 15.07
CA PHE A 113 19.07 -13.88 14.83
C PHE A 113 19.79 -13.64 13.49
N LEU A 114 19.77 -12.41 12.95
CA LEU A 114 20.45 -12.11 11.68
C LEU A 114 21.98 -12.30 11.74
N ASP A 115 22.56 -12.29 12.94
CA ASP A 115 23.98 -12.59 13.17
C ASP A 115 24.31 -14.09 13.01
N ASP A 116 23.31 -14.97 13.03
CA ASP A 116 23.47 -16.39 12.73
C ASP A 116 23.40 -16.63 11.22
N ALA A 117 24.50 -17.09 10.63
CA ALA A 117 24.62 -17.35 9.20
C ALA A 117 23.59 -18.36 8.66
N LYS A 118 23.18 -19.34 9.47
CA LYS A 118 22.14 -20.32 9.12
C LYS A 118 20.77 -19.66 9.08
N VAL A 119 20.44 -18.85 10.09
CA VAL A 119 19.16 -18.13 10.14
C VAL A 119 19.07 -17.09 9.02
N ALA A 120 20.14 -16.35 8.75
CA ALA A 120 20.19 -15.41 7.65
C ALA A 120 19.95 -16.08 6.29
N ARG A 121 20.47 -17.31 6.08
CA ARG A 121 20.21 -18.10 4.87
C ARG A 121 18.75 -18.51 4.75
N GLN A 122 18.16 -19.01 5.84
CA GLN A 122 16.75 -19.40 5.88
C GLN A 122 15.81 -18.21 5.63
N ILE A 123 16.12 -17.03 6.17
CA ILE A 123 15.35 -15.81 5.89
C ILE A 123 15.43 -15.45 4.39
N LYS A 124 16.62 -15.53 3.78
CA LYS A 124 16.78 -15.28 2.33
C LYS A 124 15.97 -16.27 1.49
N GLU A 125 15.97 -17.55 1.83
CA GLU A 125 15.17 -18.59 1.16
C GLU A 125 13.67 -18.32 1.30
N LEU A 126 13.22 -17.98 2.50
CA LEU A 126 11.82 -17.61 2.77
C LEU A 126 11.38 -16.39 1.94
N VAL A 127 12.19 -15.33 1.90
CA VAL A 127 11.91 -14.13 1.09
C VAL A 127 11.81 -14.49 -0.38
N ARG A 128 12.76 -15.29 -0.91
CA ARG A 128 12.74 -15.71 -2.33
C ARG A 128 11.50 -16.53 -2.67
N SER A 129 11.06 -17.41 -1.77
CA SER A 129 9.84 -18.19 -1.96
C SER A 129 8.60 -17.29 -1.99
N LYS A 130 8.50 -16.35 -1.04
CA LYS A 130 7.35 -15.44 -0.93
C LYS A 130 7.24 -14.43 -2.08
N VAL A 131 8.36 -13.98 -2.64
CA VAL A 131 8.38 -13.04 -3.78
C VAL A 131 8.02 -13.71 -5.11
N ARG A 132 8.12 -15.05 -5.20
CA ARG A 132 7.84 -15.82 -6.42
C ARG A 132 6.43 -16.41 -6.47
N ALA A 133 5.72 -16.43 -5.34
CA ALA A 133 4.34 -16.88 -5.23
C ALA A 133 3.38 -15.87 -5.88
#